data_AF-A0AAX3CJN1-F1
#
_entry.id   AF-A0AAX3CJN1-F1
#
_cell.length_a   1.000
_cell.length_b   1.000
_cell.length_c   1.000
_cell.angle_alpha   90.00
_cell.angle_beta   90.00
_cell.angle_gamma   90.00
#
_symmetry.space_group_name_H-M   'P 1'
#
loop_
_entity.id
_entity.type
_entity.pdbx_description
1 polymer ?
#
loop_
_entity_poly.entity_id
_entity_poly.type
_entity_poly.pdbx_seq_one_letter_code
_entity_poly.pdbx_strand_id
1 'polypeptide(L)'
;MISISQISRQYGYDESTVREWKAKGMPHGKTIDDAITISWIVDHIIKPLRDTDTKEQIEKERLRKLKAEAALSELELQEKQGLVVSTEYIEQVLTEYLFQVKTAMRAIPSKSYLELFSQTDAKDLRDILKEHIDKTLYQLGTMEFELPEDE
;
A
#
# COMPACT_ATOMS: atom_id res chain seq x y z
N MET A 1 23.80 42.09 35.31
CA MET A 1 24.70 40.93 35.39
C MET A 1 24.03 39.88 36.26
N ILE A 2 23.36 38.96 35.60
CA ILE A 2 22.76 37.80 36.26
C ILE A 2 23.89 36.83 36.67
N SER A 3 23.87 36.38 37.93
CA SER A 3 24.81 35.36 38.41
C SER A 3 24.37 33.95 38.03
N ILE A 4 25.33 33.01 37.96
CA ILE A 4 25.07 31.58 37.70
C ILE A 4 24.02 31.01 38.67
N SER A 5 24.06 31.43 39.94
CA SER A 5 23.09 31.04 40.97
C SER A 5 21.68 31.58 40.74
N GLN A 6 21.55 32.77 40.12
CA GLN A 6 20.25 33.34 39.74
C GLN A 6 19.65 32.60 38.55
N ILE A 7 20.47 32.23 37.55
CA ILE A 7 20.03 31.43 36.39
C ILE A 7 19.58 30.05 36.84
N SER A 8 20.35 29.40 37.72
CA SER A 8 20.02 28.12 38.35
C SER A 8 18.65 28.17 39.04
N ARG A 9 18.41 29.19 39.88
CA ARG A 9 17.11 29.37 40.57
C ARG A 9 15.96 29.69 39.61
N GLN A 10 16.21 30.49 38.58
CA GLN A 10 15.16 30.95 37.65
C GLN A 10 14.66 29.84 36.73
N TYR A 11 15.55 28.96 36.26
CA TYR A 11 15.21 27.87 35.36
C TYR A 11 15.08 26.51 36.08
N GLY A 12 15.34 26.44 37.39
CA GLY A 12 15.18 25.24 38.20
C GLY A 12 16.24 24.16 37.96
N TYR A 13 17.41 24.53 37.44
CA TYR A 13 18.53 23.62 37.19
C TYR A 13 19.62 23.77 38.25
N ASP A 14 20.42 22.72 38.48
CA ASP A 14 21.53 22.78 39.43
C ASP A 14 22.65 23.73 38.93
N GLU A 15 23.38 24.33 39.86
CA GLU A 15 24.49 25.25 39.53
C GLU A 15 25.60 24.54 38.73
N SER A 16 25.75 23.23 38.91
CA SER A 16 26.66 22.40 38.10
C SER A 16 26.25 22.38 36.62
N THR A 17 24.95 22.22 36.33
CA THR A 17 24.40 22.17 34.97
C THR A 17 24.55 23.53 34.27
N VAL A 18 24.34 24.63 34.98
CA VAL A 18 24.53 25.98 34.42
C VAL A 18 26.01 26.26 34.14
N ARG A 19 26.95 25.69 34.93
CA ARG A 19 28.40 25.75 34.64
C ARG A 19 28.77 24.95 33.40
N GLU A 20 28.13 23.82 33.14
CA GLU A 20 28.31 23.08 31.89
C GLU A 20 27.83 23.89 30.67
N TRP A 21 26.74 24.64 30.79
CA TRP A 21 26.29 25.54 29.71
C TRP A 21 27.30 26.64 29.41
N LYS A 22 27.94 27.18 30.45
CA LYS A 22 29.07 28.10 30.30
C LYS A 22 30.25 27.47 29.57
N ALA A 23 30.58 26.21 29.87
CA ALA A 23 31.60 25.46 29.13
C ALA A 23 31.23 25.21 27.66
N LYS A 24 29.92 25.09 27.36
CA LYS A 24 29.37 24.97 26.00
C LYS A 24 29.23 26.30 25.25
N GLY A 25 29.71 27.41 25.81
CA GLY A 25 29.77 28.71 25.13
C GLY A 25 28.63 29.67 25.45
N MET A 26 27.90 29.46 26.54
CA MET A 26 26.89 30.42 27.02
C MET A 26 27.52 31.80 27.31
N PRO A 27 27.04 32.88 26.66
CA PRO A 27 27.49 34.23 26.96
C PRO A 27 27.17 34.60 28.41
N HIS A 28 28.18 34.94 29.22
CA HIS A 28 28.01 35.37 30.62
C HIS A 28 29.18 36.24 31.06
N GLY A 29 28.93 37.43 31.63
CA GLY A 29 29.98 38.32 32.11
C GLY A 29 29.48 39.72 32.47
N LYS A 30 30.32 40.56 33.10
CA LYS A 30 29.97 41.95 33.47
C LYS A 30 29.67 42.84 32.25
N THR A 31 30.18 42.45 31.07
CA THR A 31 30.13 43.21 29.82
C THR A 31 29.03 42.71 28.87
N ILE A 32 28.29 41.66 29.25
CA ILE A 32 27.30 41.00 28.39
C ILE A 32 25.92 41.29 28.96
N ASP A 33 25.00 41.70 28.08
CA ASP A 33 23.62 41.96 28.47
C ASP A 33 22.90 40.67 28.86
N ASP A 34 22.08 40.79 29.89
CA ASP A 34 21.35 39.71 30.53
C ASP A 34 20.33 39.09 29.54
N ALA A 35 19.79 39.89 28.60
CA ALA A 35 18.89 39.43 27.55
C ALA A 35 19.54 38.45 26.56
N ILE A 36 20.83 38.65 26.22
CA ILE A 36 21.59 37.78 25.29
C ILE A 36 21.81 36.40 25.92
N THR A 37 22.05 36.40 27.24
CA THR A 37 22.24 35.19 28.02
C THR A 37 20.95 34.36 28.06
N ILE A 38 19.81 35.03 28.29
CA ILE A 38 18.48 34.41 28.32
C ILE A 38 18.09 33.86 26.94
N SER A 39 18.31 34.62 25.86
CA SER A 39 17.98 34.16 24.51
C SER A 39 18.78 32.91 24.12
N TRP A 40 20.06 32.86 24.48
CA TRP A 40 20.90 31.68 24.23
C TRP A 40 20.37 30.44 24.96
N ILE A 41 19.97 30.56 26.22
CA ILE A 41 19.41 29.45 27.02
C ILE A 41 18.09 28.96 26.40
N VAL A 42 17.21 29.87 26.00
CA VAL A 42 15.94 29.52 25.35
C VAL A 42 16.21 28.77 24.05
N ASP A 43 17.14 29.25 23.23
CA ASP A 43 17.42 28.68 21.91
C ASP A 43 18.20 27.37 21.95
N HIS A 44 19.14 27.20 22.89
CA HIS A 44 20.05 26.05 22.91
C HIS A 44 19.66 24.97 23.93
N ILE A 45 18.84 25.30 24.93
CA ILE A 45 18.44 24.35 25.98
C ILE A 45 16.94 24.09 25.91
N ILE A 46 16.11 25.13 25.91
CA ILE A 46 14.65 24.96 26.03
C ILE A 46 14.02 24.52 24.70
N LYS A 47 14.38 25.13 23.58
CA LYS A 47 13.87 24.75 22.25
C LYS A 47 14.25 23.32 21.87
N PRO A 48 15.50 22.83 22.02
CA PRO A 48 15.85 21.45 21.67
C PRO A 48 15.17 20.38 22.54
N LEU A 49 14.87 20.70 23.80
CA LEU A 49 14.07 19.82 24.67
C LEU A 49 12.61 19.75 24.22
N ARG A 50 12.09 20.81 23.61
CA ARG A 50 10.75 20.87 23.02
C ARG A 50 10.70 20.26 21.62
N ASP A 51 11.77 20.43 20.85
CA ASP A 51 12.00 19.90 19.50
C ASP A 51 12.53 18.46 19.54
N THR A 52 12.31 17.72 20.64
CA THR A 52 12.30 16.25 20.63
C THR A 52 11.06 15.74 19.87
N ASP A 53 10.88 16.27 18.65
CA ASP A 53 9.92 15.94 17.60
C ASP A 53 10.05 14.47 17.20
N THR A 54 11.13 13.79 17.58
CA THR A 54 11.27 12.33 17.46
C THR A 54 10.13 11.57 18.14
N LYS A 55 9.65 12.00 19.31
CA LYS A 55 8.50 11.31 19.95
C LYS A 55 7.21 11.52 19.18
N GLU A 56 6.96 12.73 18.70
CA GLU A 56 5.74 13.06 17.94
C GLU A 56 5.76 12.42 16.54
N GLN A 57 6.92 12.39 15.88
CA GLN A 57 7.15 11.68 14.62
C GLN A 57 7.02 10.16 14.79
N ILE A 58 7.57 9.57 15.85
CA ILE A 58 7.39 8.14 16.17
C ILE A 58 5.91 7.84 16.38
N GLU A 59 5.17 8.70 17.07
CA GLU A 59 3.74 8.51 17.30
C GLU A 59 2.93 8.64 16.00
N LYS A 60 3.28 9.59 15.12
CA LYS A 60 2.67 9.72 13.78
C LYS A 60 2.94 8.50 12.91
N GLU A 61 4.17 7.99 12.88
CA GLU A 61 4.51 6.79 12.12
C GLU A 61 3.86 5.53 12.70
N ARG A 62 3.75 5.42 14.04
CA ARG A 62 2.98 4.35 14.70
C ARG A 62 1.49 4.40 14.34
N LEU A 63 0.88 5.59 14.37
CA LEU A 63 -0.50 5.79 13.95
C LEU A 63 -0.70 5.44 12.48
N ARG A 64 0.26 5.76 11.62
CA ARG A 64 0.24 5.37 10.20
C ARG A 64 0.32 3.86 10.03
N LYS A 65 1.20 3.19 10.77
CA LYS A 65 1.32 1.73 10.78
C LYS A 65 0.02 1.05 11.25
N LEU A 66 -0.56 1.54 12.35
CA LEU A 66 -1.80 0.99 12.91
C LEU A 66 -3.00 1.20 11.97
N LYS A 67 -3.05 2.34 11.27
CA LYS A 67 -4.05 2.56 10.21
C LYS A 67 -3.86 1.62 9.02
N ALA A 68 -2.62 1.38 8.60
CA ALA A 68 -2.33 0.44 7.53
C ALA A 68 -2.68 -1.01 7.92
N GLU A 69 -2.35 -1.42 9.15
CA GLU A 69 -2.73 -2.74 9.69
C GLU A 69 -4.25 -2.91 9.78
N ALA A 70 -4.97 -1.87 10.21
CA ALA A 70 -6.44 -1.89 10.24
C ALA A 70 -7.04 -2.01 8.83
N ALA A 71 -6.52 -1.25 7.87
CA ALA A 71 -6.97 -1.32 6.47
C ALA A 71 -6.68 -2.69 5.85
N LEU A 72 -5.53 -3.29 6.17
CA LEU A 72 -5.19 -4.63 5.71
C LEU A 72 -6.13 -5.68 6.31
N SER A 73 -6.41 -5.59 7.61
CA SER A 73 -7.38 -6.49 8.27
C SER A 73 -8.80 -6.33 7.71
N GLU A 74 -9.19 -5.11 7.31
CA GLU A 74 -10.47 -4.86 6.63
C GLU A 74 -10.51 -5.48 5.23
N LEU A 75 -9.41 -5.39 4.46
CA LEU A 75 -9.29 -6.05 3.16
C LEU A 75 -9.33 -7.58 3.30
N GLU A 76 -8.62 -8.17 4.25
CA GLU A 76 -8.67 -9.60 4.54
C GLU A 76 -10.08 -10.06 4.95
N LEU A 77 -10.82 -9.24 5.70
CA LEU A 77 -12.20 -9.52 6.07
C LEU A 77 -13.12 -9.47 4.85
N GLN A 78 -12.93 -8.49 3.96
CA GLN A 78 -13.71 -8.36 2.72
C GLN A 78 -13.42 -9.48 1.71
N GLU A 79 -12.18 -9.94 1.65
CA GLU A 79 -11.78 -11.13 0.87
C GLU A 79 -12.50 -12.39 1.38
N LYS A 80 -12.48 -12.62 2.70
CA LYS A 80 -13.21 -13.74 3.33
C LYS A 80 -14.73 -13.66 3.15
N GLN A 81 -15.27 -12.45 2.99
CA GLN A 81 -16.70 -12.23 2.71
C GLN A 81 -17.02 -12.34 1.22
N GLY A 82 -16.03 -12.56 0.35
CA GLY A 82 -16.20 -12.65 -1.10
C GLY A 82 -16.54 -11.32 -1.78
N LEU A 83 -16.32 -10.19 -1.10
CA LEU A 83 -16.59 -8.84 -1.61
C LEU A 83 -15.41 -8.27 -2.40
N VAL A 84 -14.19 -8.75 -2.11
CA VAL A 84 -12.96 -8.35 -2.79
C VAL A 84 -12.27 -9.60 -3.30
N VAL A 85 -11.89 -9.59 -4.57
CA VAL A 85 -11.12 -10.64 -5.23
C VAL A 85 -9.85 -10.00 -5.80
N SER A 86 -8.72 -10.70 -5.70
CA SER A 86 -7.48 -10.23 -6.31
C SER A 86 -7.66 -9.99 -7.81
N THR A 87 -7.23 -8.83 -8.29
CA THR A 87 -7.28 -8.52 -9.73
C THR A 87 -6.39 -9.47 -10.54
N GLU A 88 -5.27 -9.89 -9.97
CA GLU A 88 -4.35 -10.86 -10.58
C GLU A 88 -5.02 -12.23 -10.74
N TYR A 89 -5.81 -12.63 -9.74
CA TYR A 89 -6.60 -13.86 -9.80
C TYR A 89 -7.66 -13.81 -10.90
N ILE A 90 -8.42 -12.71 -11.00
CA ILE A 90 -9.41 -12.52 -12.08
C ILE A 90 -8.73 -12.56 -13.45
N GLU A 91 -7.56 -11.95 -13.60
CA GLU A 91 -6.82 -11.92 -14.85
C GLU A 91 -6.38 -13.33 -15.28
N GLN A 92 -5.88 -14.15 -14.35
CA GLN A 92 -5.51 -15.55 -14.63
C GLN A 92 -6.71 -16.38 -15.08
N VAL A 93 -7.79 -16.37 -14.29
CA VAL A 93 -9.02 -17.11 -14.59
C VAL A 93 -9.61 -16.70 -15.94
N LEU A 94 -9.70 -15.39 -16.20
CA LEU A 94 -10.23 -14.87 -17.45
C LEU A 94 -9.33 -15.22 -18.63
N THR A 95 -8.00 -15.17 -18.45
CA THR A 95 -7.03 -15.53 -19.49
C THR A 95 -7.16 -17.00 -19.87
N GLU A 96 -7.28 -17.89 -18.90
CA GLU A 96 -7.48 -19.32 -19.15
C GLU A 96 -8.80 -19.58 -19.85
N TYR A 97 -9.90 -18.96 -19.39
CA TYR A 97 -11.20 -19.09 -20.04
C TYR A 97 -11.16 -18.62 -21.50
N LEU A 98 -10.58 -17.45 -21.77
CA LEU A 98 -10.43 -16.93 -23.13
C LEU A 98 -9.52 -17.82 -23.99
N PHE A 99 -8.50 -18.44 -23.39
CA PHE A 99 -7.63 -19.39 -24.07
C PHE A 99 -8.38 -20.66 -24.47
N GLN A 100 -9.25 -21.19 -23.59
CA GLN A 100 -10.10 -22.33 -23.90
C GLN A 100 -11.07 -22.00 -25.05
N VAL A 101 -11.74 -20.85 -24.99
CA VAL A 101 -12.63 -20.38 -26.07
C VAL A 101 -11.89 -20.30 -27.40
N LYS A 102 -10.70 -19.67 -27.41
CA LYS A 102 -9.86 -19.56 -28.60
C LYS A 102 -9.48 -20.94 -29.16
N THR A 103 -9.11 -21.87 -28.30
CA THR A 103 -8.67 -23.22 -28.67
C THR A 103 -9.83 -24.03 -29.26
N ALA A 104 -10.98 -24.00 -28.60
CA ALA A 104 -12.19 -24.68 -29.05
C ALA A 104 -12.68 -24.13 -30.41
N MET A 105 -12.70 -22.80 -30.58
CA MET A 105 -13.07 -22.18 -31.87
C MET A 105 -12.13 -22.59 -33.01
N ARG A 106 -10.82 -22.68 -32.74
CA ARG A 106 -9.84 -23.16 -33.73
C ARG A 106 -9.96 -24.64 -34.05
N ALA A 107 -10.54 -25.43 -33.15
CA ALA A 107 -10.74 -26.86 -33.37
C ALA A 107 -11.98 -27.18 -34.24
N ILE A 108 -12.93 -26.25 -34.39
CA ILE A 108 -14.16 -26.46 -35.17
C ILE A 108 -13.85 -26.88 -36.62
N PRO A 109 -13.01 -26.15 -37.39
CA PRO A 109 -12.73 -26.53 -38.77
C PRO A 109 -12.13 -27.93 -38.86
N SER A 110 -11.21 -28.29 -37.97
CA SER A 110 -10.57 -29.61 -37.94
C SER A 110 -11.54 -30.75 -37.62
N LYS A 111 -12.64 -30.49 -36.89
CA LYS A 111 -13.65 -31.49 -36.56
C LYS A 111 -14.74 -31.58 -37.62
N SER A 112 -15.12 -30.46 -38.23
CA SER A 112 -16.25 -30.36 -39.14
C SER A 112 -15.88 -30.44 -40.62
N TYR A 113 -14.58 -30.48 -40.98
CA TYR A 113 -14.17 -30.33 -42.39
C TYR A 113 -14.76 -31.38 -43.33
N LEU A 114 -14.90 -32.65 -42.92
CA LEU A 114 -15.45 -33.71 -43.77
C LEU A 114 -16.94 -33.49 -44.05
N GLU A 115 -17.68 -33.12 -43.01
CA GLU A 115 -19.13 -32.86 -43.09
C GLU A 115 -19.42 -31.59 -43.89
N LEU A 116 -18.58 -30.56 -43.76
CA LEU A 116 -18.67 -29.34 -44.56
C LEU A 116 -18.27 -29.60 -46.02
N PHE A 117 -17.27 -30.46 -46.26
CA PHE A 117 -16.83 -30.83 -47.61
C PHE A 117 -17.87 -31.66 -48.37
N SER A 118 -18.67 -32.47 -47.66
CA SER A 118 -19.71 -33.27 -48.30
C SER A 118 -20.96 -32.47 -48.72
N GLN A 119 -21.06 -31.19 -48.36
CA GLN A 119 -22.21 -30.36 -48.72
C GLN A 119 -22.13 -29.85 -50.15
N THR A 120 -23.27 -29.90 -50.84
CA THR A 120 -23.41 -29.46 -52.24
C THR A 120 -24.13 -28.11 -52.36
N ASP A 121 -24.88 -27.68 -51.33
CA ASP A 121 -25.51 -26.36 -51.24
C ASP A 121 -24.76 -25.46 -50.24
N ALA A 122 -24.47 -24.23 -50.66
CA ALA A 122 -23.85 -23.20 -49.82
C ALA A 122 -24.72 -22.83 -48.61
N LYS A 123 -26.05 -22.96 -48.72
CA LYS A 123 -26.96 -22.70 -47.60
C LYS A 123 -26.78 -23.74 -46.50
N ASP A 124 -26.77 -25.02 -46.86
CA ASP A 124 -26.63 -26.13 -45.92
C ASP A 124 -25.25 -26.11 -45.26
N LEU A 125 -24.20 -25.78 -46.01
CA LEU A 125 -22.85 -25.59 -45.47
C LEU A 125 -22.80 -24.51 -44.39
N ARG A 126 -23.44 -23.36 -44.63
CA ARG A 126 -23.49 -22.27 -43.64
C ARG A 126 -24.26 -22.69 -42.39
N ASP A 127 -25.39 -23.35 -42.56
CA ASP A 127 -26.27 -23.71 -41.46
C ASP A 127 -25.59 -24.78 -40.57
N ILE A 128 -24.88 -25.76 -41.15
CA ILE A 128 -24.07 -26.76 -40.42
C ILE A 128 -22.88 -26.12 -39.70
N LEU A 129 -22.16 -25.20 -40.36
CA LEU A 129 -21.05 -24.51 -39.72
C LEU A 129 -21.52 -23.70 -38.51
N LYS A 130 -22.68 -23.02 -38.66
CA LYS A 130 -23.29 -22.26 -37.56
C LYS A 130 -23.69 -23.18 -36.41
N GLU A 131 -24.30 -24.32 -36.71
CA GLU A 131 -24.68 -25.31 -35.68
C GLU A 131 -23.47 -25.81 -34.90
N HIS A 132 -22.34 -26.08 -35.56
CA HIS A 132 -21.10 -26.49 -34.89
C HIS A 132 -20.50 -25.41 -34.01
N ILE A 133 -20.55 -24.14 -34.46
CA ILE A 133 -20.12 -23.00 -33.65
C ILE A 133 -21.01 -22.87 -32.42
N ASP A 134 -22.34 -22.86 -32.60
CA ASP A 134 -23.30 -22.73 -31.51
C ASP A 134 -23.13 -23.87 -30.50
N LYS A 135 -23.04 -25.13 -30.96
CA LYS A 135 -22.77 -26.29 -30.09
C LYS A 135 -21.48 -26.14 -29.28
N THR A 136 -20.40 -25.69 -29.91
CA THR A 136 -19.11 -25.50 -29.24
C THR A 136 -19.19 -24.40 -28.19
N LEU A 137 -19.86 -23.28 -28.50
CA LEU A 137 -20.06 -22.18 -27.56
C LEU A 137 -20.97 -22.57 -26.40
N TYR A 138 -22.05 -23.34 -26.65
CA TYR A 138 -22.89 -23.88 -25.60
C TYR A 138 -22.11 -24.80 -24.67
N GLN A 139 -21.29 -25.70 -25.22
CA GLN A 139 -20.43 -26.58 -24.41
C GLN A 139 -19.48 -25.78 -23.52
N LEU A 140 -18.80 -24.76 -24.07
CA LEU A 140 -17.93 -23.86 -23.30
C LEU A 140 -18.68 -23.05 -22.23
N GLY A 141 -19.93 -22.66 -22.52
CA GLY A 141 -20.79 -21.95 -21.56
C GLY A 141 -21.33 -22.85 -20.44
N THR A 142 -21.33 -24.17 -20.63
CA THR A 142 -21.80 -25.14 -19.64
C THR A 142 -20.64 -25.77 -18.85
N MET A 143 -19.40 -25.47 -19.21
CA MET A 143 -18.24 -25.89 -18.43
C MET A 143 -18.24 -25.11 -17.13
N GLU A 144 -18.49 -25.81 -16.01
CA GLU A 144 -18.25 -25.26 -14.68
C GLU A 144 -16.76 -24.99 -14.56
N PHE A 145 -16.42 -23.71 -14.35
CA PHE A 145 -15.05 -23.32 -14.06
C PHE A 145 -14.76 -23.73 -12.62
N GLU A 146 -14.03 -24.82 -12.44
CA GLU A 146 -13.49 -25.20 -11.14
C GLU A 146 -12.37 -24.22 -10.79
N LEU A 147 -12.49 -23.59 -9.63
CA LEU A 147 -11.47 -22.69 -9.11
C LEU A 147 -10.17 -23.49 -8.96
N PRO A 148 -9.01 -22.97 -9.39
CA PRO A 148 -7.74 -23.56 -9.01
C PRO A 148 -7.70 -23.67 -7.49
N GLU A 149 -7.52 -24.87 -6.94
CA GLU A 149 -7.24 -25.02 -5.52
C GLU A 149 -5.90 -24.33 -5.25
N ASP A 150 -5.91 -23.34 -4.34
CA ASP A 150 -4.69 -22.68 -3.89
C ASP A 150 -3.72 -23.73 -3.30
N GLU A 151 -2.58 -23.97 -3.96
CA GLU A 151 -1.41 -24.68 -3.38
C GLU A 151 -0.66 -23.79 -2.38
#